data_AF-A0A078AK74-F1
#
_entry.id   AF-A0A078AK74-F1
#
_cell.length_a   1.000
_cell.length_b   1.000
_cell.length_c   1.000
_cell.angle_alpha   90.00
_cell.angle_beta   90.00
_cell.angle_gamma   90.00
#
_symmetry.space_group_name_H-M   'P 1'
#
loop_
_entity.id
_entity.type
_entity.pdbx_description
1 polymer ?
#
loop_
_entity_poly.entity_id
_entity_poly.type
_entity_poly.pdbx_seq_one_letter_code
_entity_poly.pdbx_strand_id
1 'polypeptide(L)'
;MYSPEKDNDSQDLIMKDYQILKQENSQQEESKIILKSEEDKININSKVEYFTLNGQANCPKCKIEIEKIDKSNHMICQNCKYEFCWNCGLKVHHFIHAEWMFFIRCQQTINVKPNLWRSCAYYFLTLILMPFILFFASFIMFCAGGILITLKGYQISVKVLREEEKMVKVFYMILLIPSLTFSYFAAVIAGLLISPLVTAIGLVPAQFIYFYLFIKMSLWRSKLKFDQDQTKDADK
;
A
#
# COMPACT_ATOMS: atom_id res chain seq x y z
N MET A 1 74.23 -5.91 55.14
CA MET A 1 73.64 -5.01 54.13
C MET A 1 74.08 -5.47 52.75
N TYR A 2 73.22 -6.21 52.04
CA TYR A 2 73.00 -6.02 50.60
C TYR A 2 71.70 -6.77 50.24
N SER A 3 70.68 -5.99 49.88
CA SER A 3 69.36 -6.45 49.46
C SER A 3 69.41 -6.77 47.97
N PRO A 4 68.86 -7.89 47.48
CA PRO A 4 68.57 -8.03 46.06
C PRO A 4 67.13 -7.59 45.81
N GLU A 5 66.95 -6.30 45.51
CA GLU A 5 65.85 -5.83 44.66
C GLU A 5 66.03 -6.49 43.28
N LYS A 6 65.12 -7.38 42.89
CA LYS A 6 65.00 -7.83 41.50
C LYS A 6 63.54 -7.96 41.08
N ASP A 7 63.13 -6.93 40.34
CA ASP A 7 62.23 -6.93 39.19
C ASP A 7 60.83 -7.52 39.35
N ASN A 8 60.00 -6.83 40.13
CA ASN A 8 58.53 -6.89 40.01
C ASN A 8 58.04 -6.35 38.65
N ASP A 9 58.81 -5.49 37.98
CA ASP A 9 58.40 -4.85 36.72
C ASP A 9 58.35 -5.81 35.52
N SER A 10 59.19 -6.85 35.50
CA SER A 10 59.19 -7.83 34.38
C SER A 10 58.01 -8.81 34.42
N GLN A 11 57.51 -9.17 35.61
CA GLN A 11 56.34 -10.05 35.72
C GLN A 11 55.04 -9.31 35.35
N ASP A 12 54.97 -8.02 35.66
CA ASP A 12 53.83 -7.17 35.30
C ASP A 12 53.73 -6.90 33.78
N LEU A 13 54.87 -6.80 33.08
CA LEU A 13 54.89 -6.69 31.61
C LEU A 13 54.35 -7.97 30.93
N ILE A 14 54.78 -9.14 31.37
CA ILE A 14 54.34 -10.43 30.79
C ILE A 14 52.83 -10.64 31.02
N MET A 15 52.31 -10.25 32.18
CA MET A 15 50.88 -10.34 32.47
C MET A 15 50.04 -9.36 31.65
N LYS A 16 50.57 -8.17 31.34
CA LYS A 16 49.90 -7.20 30.44
C LYS A 16 49.86 -7.72 29.00
N ASP A 17 50.96 -8.26 28.49
CA ASP A 17 51.02 -8.83 27.13
C ASP A 17 50.08 -10.04 26.96
N TYR A 18 49.97 -10.89 27.99
CA TYR A 18 49.03 -12.01 28.00
C TYR A 18 47.56 -11.54 27.97
N GLN A 19 47.24 -10.45 28.68
CA GLN A 19 45.88 -9.88 28.66
C GLN A 19 45.53 -9.27 27.30
N ILE A 20 46.49 -8.61 26.64
CA ILE A 20 46.31 -8.04 25.30
C ILE A 20 46.06 -9.14 24.27
N LEU A 21 46.88 -10.19 24.24
CA LEU A 21 46.71 -11.34 23.34
C LEU A 21 45.37 -12.05 23.53
N LYS A 22 44.87 -12.13 24.77
CA LYS A 22 43.56 -12.73 25.06
C LYS A 22 42.41 -11.86 24.55
N GLN A 23 42.53 -10.54 24.65
CA GLN A 23 41.55 -9.60 24.12
C GLN A 23 41.51 -9.62 22.59
N GLU A 24 42.66 -9.64 21.92
CA GLU A 24 42.75 -9.69 20.45
C GLU A 24 42.13 -10.97 19.87
N ASN A 25 42.40 -12.13 20.48
CA ASN A 25 41.81 -13.41 20.06
C ASN A 25 40.28 -13.43 20.23
N SER A 26 39.77 -12.83 21.32
CA SER A 26 38.33 -12.77 21.58
C SER A 26 37.61 -11.89 20.56
N GLN A 27 38.20 -10.76 20.17
CA GLN A 27 37.68 -9.86 19.14
C GLN A 27 37.74 -10.50 17.73
N GLN A 28 38.76 -11.30 17.45
CA GLN A 28 38.89 -12.00 16.17
C GLN A 28 37.88 -13.15 16.02
N GLU A 29 37.49 -13.79 17.12
CA GLU A 29 36.47 -14.84 17.13
C GLU A 29 35.05 -14.27 16.97
N GLU A 30 34.76 -13.14 17.65
CA GLU A 30 33.49 -12.43 17.53
C GLU A 30 33.26 -11.89 16.10
N SER A 31 34.30 -11.33 15.47
CA SER A 31 34.23 -10.86 14.07
C SER A 31 33.98 -12.00 13.06
N LYS A 32 34.57 -13.19 13.26
CA LYS A 32 34.29 -14.38 12.42
C LYS A 32 32.85 -14.87 12.57
N ILE A 33 32.30 -14.83 13.79
CA ILE A 33 30.90 -15.22 14.07
C ILE A 33 29.94 -14.22 13.39
N ILE A 34 30.22 -12.92 13.47
CA ILE A 34 29.42 -11.88 12.82
C ILE A 34 29.40 -12.08 11.30
N LEU A 35 30.57 -12.24 10.66
CA LEU A 35 30.70 -12.45 9.22
C LEU A 35 29.93 -13.69 8.76
N LYS A 36 30.07 -14.81 9.46
CA LYS A 36 29.33 -16.05 9.15
C LYS A 36 27.82 -15.86 9.29
N SER A 37 27.38 -15.13 10.31
CA SER A 37 25.95 -14.83 10.52
C SER A 37 25.37 -13.91 9.44
N GLU A 38 26.18 -13.01 8.86
CA GLU A 38 25.77 -12.15 7.76
C GLU A 38 25.71 -12.92 6.44
N GLU A 39 26.68 -13.78 6.16
CA GLU A 39 26.66 -14.69 5.00
C GLU A 39 25.45 -15.63 5.05
N ASP A 40 25.15 -16.22 6.21
CA ASP A 40 23.99 -17.08 6.40
C ASP A 40 22.67 -16.32 6.19
N LYS A 41 22.55 -15.07 6.68
CA LYS A 41 21.37 -14.22 6.43
C LYS A 41 21.22 -13.86 4.94
N ILE A 42 22.32 -13.57 4.25
CA ILE A 42 22.33 -13.25 2.82
C ILE A 42 21.92 -14.49 2.00
N ASN A 43 22.44 -15.66 2.35
CA ASN A 43 22.13 -16.92 1.68
C ASN A 43 20.68 -17.39 1.94
N ILE A 44 20.18 -17.21 3.17
CA ILE A 44 18.78 -17.49 3.50
C ILE A 44 17.86 -16.52 2.76
N ASN A 45 18.15 -15.21 2.75
CA ASN A 45 17.32 -14.24 2.02
C ASN A 45 17.32 -14.49 0.52
N SER A 46 18.47 -14.80 -0.09
CA SER A 46 18.55 -15.08 -1.52
C SER A 46 17.86 -16.39 -1.90
N LYS A 47 17.98 -17.43 -1.06
CA LYS A 47 17.31 -18.72 -1.25
C LYS A 47 15.80 -18.59 -1.03
N VAL A 48 15.36 -17.88 0.01
CA VAL A 48 13.95 -17.56 0.25
C VAL A 48 13.40 -16.75 -0.92
N GLU A 49 14.13 -15.76 -1.43
CA GLU A 49 13.74 -14.95 -2.58
C GLU A 49 13.64 -15.76 -3.87
N TYR A 50 14.54 -16.72 -4.12
CA TYR A 50 14.47 -17.62 -5.28
C TYR A 50 13.29 -18.61 -5.19
N PHE A 51 13.08 -19.23 -4.03
CA PHE A 51 11.96 -20.17 -3.79
C PHE A 51 10.59 -19.48 -3.78
N THR A 52 10.57 -18.15 -3.65
CA THR A 52 9.36 -17.33 -3.67
C THR A 52 9.02 -16.80 -5.07
N LEU A 53 9.78 -17.15 -6.11
CA LEU A 53 9.53 -16.61 -7.46
C LEU A 53 8.94 -17.62 -8.42
N ASN A 54 9.08 -18.89 -8.11
CA ASN A 54 8.70 -19.97 -8.98
C ASN A 54 7.26 -20.42 -8.68
N GLY A 55 6.44 -20.35 -9.72
CA GLY A 55 5.07 -20.83 -9.68
C GLY A 55 4.57 -21.16 -11.07
N GLN A 56 3.60 -22.06 -11.14
CA GLN A 56 3.03 -22.52 -12.39
C GLN A 56 1.56 -22.12 -12.48
N ALA A 57 1.15 -21.64 -13.65
CA ALA A 57 -0.23 -21.27 -13.92
C ALA A 57 -0.56 -21.39 -15.40
N ASN A 58 -1.82 -21.69 -15.71
CA ASN A 58 -2.28 -21.74 -17.09
C ASN A 58 -2.64 -20.33 -17.59
N CYS A 59 -2.19 -19.97 -18.79
CA CYS A 59 -2.52 -18.71 -19.44
C CYS A 59 -4.03 -18.44 -19.37
N PRO A 60 -4.48 -17.26 -18.90
CA PRO A 60 -5.91 -16.97 -18.78
C PRO A 60 -6.64 -17.02 -20.12
N LYS A 61 -5.96 -16.78 -21.25
CA LYS A 61 -6.51 -16.78 -22.61
C LYS A 61 -6.44 -18.15 -23.29
N CYS A 62 -5.25 -18.69 -23.53
CA CYS A 62 -5.06 -19.93 -24.30
C CYS A 62 -4.86 -21.20 -23.46
N LYS A 63 -4.88 -21.08 -22.11
CA LYS A 63 -4.75 -22.19 -21.15
C LYS A 63 -3.44 -22.99 -21.19
N ILE A 64 -2.46 -22.61 -22.00
CA ILE A 64 -1.12 -23.22 -21.98
C ILE A 64 -0.46 -22.95 -20.62
N GLU A 65 0.27 -23.93 -20.10
CA GLU A 65 1.03 -23.79 -18.85
C GLU A 65 2.16 -22.76 -19.03
N ILE A 66 2.33 -21.92 -18.02
CA ILE A 66 3.35 -20.87 -17.95
C ILE A 66 3.99 -20.95 -16.58
N GLU A 67 5.32 -20.94 -16.58
CA GLU A 67 6.13 -20.83 -15.38
C GLU A 67 6.50 -19.37 -15.16
N LYS A 68 6.38 -18.92 -13.91
CA LYS A 68 6.91 -17.65 -13.47
C LYS A 68 8.33 -17.87 -12.95
N ILE A 69 9.28 -17.10 -13.47
CA ILE A 69 10.70 -17.18 -13.09
C ILE A 69 11.16 -15.84 -12.48
N ASP A 70 10.40 -14.76 -12.69
CA ASP A 70 10.78 -13.40 -12.35
C ASP A 70 9.98 -12.81 -11.18
N LYS A 71 10.48 -11.69 -10.66
CA LYS A 71 9.81 -10.88 -9.62
C LYS A 71 8.61 -10.12 -10.16
N SER A 72 8.61 -9.82 -11.46
CA SER A 72 7.56 -9.04 -12.10
C SER A 72 6.21 -9.76 -12.01
N ASN A 73 5.14 -9.00 -11.83
CA ASN A 73 3.80 -9.55 -12.03
C ASN A 73 3.36 -9.45 -13.49
N HIS A 74 4.06 -8.70 -14.34
CA HIS A 74 3.74 -8.60 -15.76
C HIS A 74 4.25 -9.85 -16.49
N MET A 75 3.33 -10.70 -16.93
CA MET A 75 3.62 -11.90 -17.70
C MET A 75 3.13 -11.76 -19.14
N ILE A 76 3.91 -12.29 -20.09
CA ILE A 76 3.54 -12.33 -21.51
C ILE A 76 3.53 -13.81 -21.94
N CYS A 77 2.37 -14.30 -22.39
CA CYS A 77 2.26 -15.67 -22.87
C CYS A 77 3.04 -15.85 -24.18
N GLN A 78 3.99 -16.78 -24.23
CA GLN A 78 4.81 -16.98 -25.44
C GLN A 78 4.01 -17.52 -26.63
N ASN A 79 2.96 -18.30 -26.37
CA ASN A 79 2.11 -18.89 -27.40
C ASN A 79 1.12 -17.88 -28.03
N CYS A 80 0.31 -17.19 -27.21
CA CYS A 80 -0.76 -16.31 -27.71
C CYS A 80 -0.47 -14.81 -27.57
N LYS A 81 0.73 -14.45 -27.08
CA LYS A 81 1.19 -13.07 -26.83
C LYS A 81 0.25 -12.24 -25.94
N TYR A 82 -0.57 -12.91 -25.13
CA TYR A 82 -1.45 -12.23 -24.18
C TYR A 82 -0.66 -11.76 -22.96
N GLU A 83 -0.74 -10.46 -22.68
CA GLU A 83 -0.12 -9.82 -21.52
C GLU A 83 -1.10 -9.83 -20.34
N PHE A 84 -0.69 -10.40 -19.21
CA PHE A 84 -1.52 -10.49 -18.02
C PHE A 84 -0.71 -10.32 -16.74
N CYS A 85 -1.41 -9.98 -15.66
CA CYS A 85 -0.83 -9.89 -14.34
C CYS A 85 -0.88 -11.26 -13.65
N TRP A 86 0.27 -11.76 -13.20
CA TRP A 86 0.39 -13.05 -12.51
C TRP A 86 -0.45 -13.13 -11.23
N ASN A 87 -0.63 -12.02 -10.50
CA ASN A 87 -1.32 -12.05 -9.21
C ASN A 87 -2.85 -12.14 -9.35
N CYS A 88 -3.42 -11.57 -10.40
CA CYS A 88 -4.87 -11.43 -10.57
C CYS A 88 -5.43 -12.10 -11.83
N GLY A 89 -4.58 -12.50 -12.78
CA GLY A 89 -4.97 -13.10 -14.05
C GLY A 89 -5.68 -12.15 -15.02
N LEU A 90 -5.73 -10.85 -14.70
CA LEU A 90 -6.32 -9.81 -15.54
C LEU A 90 -5.26 -9.24 -16.50
N LYS A 91 -5.72 -8.53 -17.55
CA LYS A 91 -4.83 -7.84 -18.49
C LYS A 91 -3.95 -6.84 -17.74
N VAL A 92 -2.69 -6.66 -18.16
CA VAL A 92 -1.76 -5.73 -17.49
C VAL A 92 -2.29 -4.29 -17.50
N HIS A 93 -2.89 -3.85 -18.60
CA HIS A 93 -3.51 -2.52 -18.71
C HIS A 93 -4.95 -2.44 -18.17
N HIS A 94 -5.34 -3.34 -17.27
CA HIS A 94 -6.65 -3.28 -16.64
C HIS A 94 -6.71 -2.16 -15.59
N PHE A 95 -7.85 -1.47 -15.48
CA PHE A 95 -8.03 -0.31 -14.59
C PHE A 95 -7.73 -0.59 -13.10
N ILE A 96 -7.81 -1.86 -12.70
CA ILE A 96 -7.48 -2.33 -11.34
C ILE A 96 -5.99 -2.13 -10.96
N HIS A 97 -5.12 -1.93 -11.96
CA HIS A 97 -3.70 -1.66 -11.75
C HIS A 97 -3.38 -0.16 -11.70
N ALA A 98 -4.39 0.71 -11.79
CA ALA A 98 -4.18 2.14 -11.64
C ALA A 98 -3.87 2.52 -10.19
N GLU A 99 -3.03 3.54 -10.00
CA GLU A 99 -2.54 3.95 -8.67
C GLU A 99 -3.67 4.37 -7.71
N TRP A 100 -4.75 4.93 -8.25
CA TRP A 100 -5.93 5.36 -7.48
C TRP A 100 -6.85 4.19 -7.06
N MET A 101 -6.64 2.99 -7.60
CA MET A 101 -7.41 1.78 -7.28
C MET A 101 -6.84 1.04 -6.05
N PHE A 102 -6.49 1.80 -5.00
CA PHE A 102 -5.86 1.27 -3.78
C PHE A 102 -6.74 0.28 -3.00
N PHE A 103 -8.07 0.38 -3.12
CA PHE A 103 -8.99 -0.53 -2.42
C PHE A 103 -9.01 -1.93 -3.02
N ILE A 104 -8.64 -2.08 -4.29
CA ILE A 104 -8.57 -3.36 -4.99
C ILE A 104 -7.09 -3.71 -5.19
N ARG A 105 -6.36 -3.92 -4.08
CA ARG A 105 -4.91 -4.17 -4.10
C ARG A 105 -4.54 -5.43 -4.89
N CYS A 106 -4.31 -5.27 -6.20
CA CYS A 106 -3.60 -6.25 -7.01
C CYS A 106 -2.12 -6.34 -6.64
N GLN A 107 -1.58 -5.35 -5.93
CA GLN A 107 -0.18 -5.29 -5.51
C GLN A 107 0.10 -5.99 -4.17
N GLN A 108 -0.77 -6.90 -3.72
CA GLN A 108 -0.38 -7.78 -2.61
C GLN A 108 0.80 -8.63 -3.05
N THR A 109 1.88 -8.52 -2.27
CA THR A 109 3.14 -9.25 -2.37
C THR A 109 2.88 -10.71 -2.70
N ILE A 110 3.52 -11.17 -3.78
CA ILE A 110 3.64 -12.58 -4.12
C ILE A 110 4.23 -13.25 -2.85
N ASN A 111 3.76 -14.46 -2.49
CA ASN A 111 4.38 -15.38 -1.50
C ASN A 111 3.81 -15.53 -0.10
N VAL A 112 2.52 -15.28 0.06
CA VAL A 112 1.81 -16.03 1.09
C VAL A 112 0.67 -16.72 0.38
N LYS A 113 0.54 -18.05 0.52
CA LYS A 113 -0.72 -18.76 0.21
C LYS A 113 -1.83 -17.85 0.72
N PRO A 114 -2.65 -17.24 -0.16
CA PRO A 114 -3.50 -16.15 0.26
C PRO A 114 -4.38 -16.71 1.36
N ASN A 115 -4.21 -16.20 2.58
CA ASN A 115 -5.08 -16.63 3.67
C ASN A 115 -6.46 -16.13 3.28
N LEU A 116 -7.30 -17.06 2.83
CA LEU A 116 -8.63 -16.77 2.30
C LEU A 116 -9.42 -15.97 3.33
N TRP A 117 -9.25 -16.29 4.62
CA TRP A 117 -9.84 -15.53 5.73
C TRP A 117 -9.43 -14.05 5.72
N ARG A 118 -8.13 -13.74 5.59
CA ARG A 118 -7.66 -12.34 5.53
C ARG A 118 -8.21 -11.63 4.29
N SER A 119 -8.22 -12.32 3.14
CA SER A 119 -8.74 -11.74 1.88
C SER A 119 -10.24 -11.45 1.97
N CYS A 120 -11.02 -12.38 2.52
CA CYS A 120 -12.44 -12.19 2.81
C CYS A 120 -12.66 -11.07 3.82
N ALA A 121 -11.87 -11.01 4.91
CA ALA A 121 -11.99 -9.95 5.91
C ALA A 121 -11.76 -8.56 5.31
N TYR A 122 -10.72 -8.37 4.49
CA TYR A 122 -10.50 -7.10 3.78
C TYR A 122 -11.62 -6.79 2.77
N TYR A 123 -12.15 -7.81 2.09
CA TYR A 123 -13.29 -7.66 1.18
C TYR A 123 -14.52 -7.13 1.93
N PHE A 124 -14.90 -7.77 3.04
CA PHE A 124 -16.04 -7.35 3.86
C PHE A 124 -15.82 -5.98 4.50
N LEU A 125 -14.61 -5.71 5.01
CA LEU A 125 -14.25 -4.41 5.55
C LEU A 125 -14.43 -3.30 4.50
N THR A 126 -13.96 -3.53 3.28
CA THR A 126 -14.11 -2.58 2.17
C THR A 126 -15.57 -2.43 1.77
N LEU A 127 -16.33 -3.53 1.72
CA LEU A 127 -17.76 -3.51 1.40
C LEU A 127 -18.58 -2.69 2.42
N ILE A 128 -18.19 -2.74 3.69
CA ILE A 128 -18.80 -1.94 4.76
C ILE A 128 -18.35 -0.47 4.66
N LEU A 129 -17.07 -0.18 4.40
CA LEU A 129 -16.55 1.18 4.34
C LEU A 129 -16.94 1.96 3.08
N MET A 130 -17.11 1.27 1.95
CA MET A 130 -17.32 1.89 0.64
C MET A 130 -18.58 2.77 0.54
N PRO A 131 -19.75 2.40 1.09
CA PRO A 131 -20.91 3.29 1.20
C PRO A 131 -20.60 4.59 1.96
N PHE A 132 -19.88 4.51 3.08
CA PHE A 132 -19.52 5.70 3.86
C PHE A 132 -18.57 6.59 3.08
N ILE A 133 -17.56 6.01 2.42
CA ILE A 133 -16.61 6.76 1.59
C ILE A 133 -17.36 7.52 0.48
N LEU A 134 -18.25 6.86 -0.26
CA LEU A 134 -19.03 7.50 -1.32
C LEU A 134 -19.98 8.59 -0.80
N PHE A 135 -20.61 8.35 0.34
CA PHE A 135 -21.48 9.33 0.98
C PHE A 135 -20.71 10.58 1.40
N PHE A 136 -19.61 10.42 2.14
CA PHE A 136 -18.79 11.55 2.57
C PHE A 136 -18.12 12.26 1.41
N ALA A 137 -17.65 11.54 0.38
CA ALA A 137 -17.10 12.15 -0.83
C ALA A 137 -18.13 13.04 -1.54
N SER A 138 -19.36 12.54 -1.72
CA SER A 138 -20.44 13.30 -2.34
C SER A 138 -20.81 14.53 -1.51
N PHE A 139 -20.95 14.36 -0.19
CA PHE A 139 -21.25 15.45 0.72
C PHE A 139 -20.17 16.54 0.74
N ILE A 140 -18.89 16.14 0.80
CA ILE A 140 -17.75 17.07 0.76
C ILE A 140 -17.74 17.85 -0.56
N MET A 141 -18.05 17.20 -1.69
CA MET A 141 -18.14 17.89 -2.98
C MET A 141 -19.23 18.97 -3.01
N PHE A 142 -20.40 18.71 -2.41
CA PHE A 142 -21.47 19.72 -2.27
C PHE A 142 -21.06 20.87 -1.35
N CYS A 143 -20.45 20.58 -0.19
CA CYS A 143 -19.96 21.60 0.73
C CYS A 143 -18.87 22.47 0.11
N ALA A 144 -17.89 21.85 -0.54
CA ALA A 144 -16.82 22.55 -1.25
C ALA A 144 -17.38 23.39 -2.41
N GLY A 145 -18.32 22.84 -3.19
CA GLY A 145 -19.03 23.58 -4.23
C GLY A 145 -19.79 24.79 -3.68
N GLY A 146 -20.50 24.63 -2.57
CA GLY A 146 -21.17 25.73 -1.87
C GLY A 146 -20.21 26.83 -1.43
N ILE A 147 -19.07 26.46 -0.82
CA ILE A 147 -18.01 27.41 -0.42
C ILE A 147 -17.43 28.14 -1.64
N LEU A 148 -17.16 27.44 -2.75
CA LEU A 148 -16.63 28.06 -3.96
C LEU A 148 -17.63 29.05 -4.57
N ILE A 149 -18.93 28.72 -4.59
CA ILE A 149 -19.98 29.61 -5.05
C ILE A 149 -20.08 30.85 -4.15
N THR A 150 -20.06 30.68 -2.83
CA THR A 150 -20.14 31.83 -1.90
C THR A 150 -18.93 32.74 -2.01
N LEU A 151 -17.71 32.18 -2.11
CA LEU A 151 -16.49 32.96 -2.30
C LEU A 151 -16.50 33.72 -3.63
N LYS A 152 -16.92 33.07 -4.71
CA LYS A 152 -17.01 33.71 -6.03
C LYS A 152 -18.08 34.80 -6.06
N GLY A 153 -19.24 34.55 -5.45
CA GLY A 153 -20.31 35.54 -5.29
C GLY A 153 -19.88 36.74 -4.46
N TYR A 154 -19.13 36.50 -3.37
CA TYR A 154 -18.54 37.55 -2.55
C TYR A 154 -17.53 38.39 -3.35
N GLN A 155 -16.60 37.75 -4.08
CA GLN A 155 -15.62 38.46 -4.90
C GLN A 155 -16.26 39.36 -5.96
N ILE A 156 -17.29 38.85 -6.66
CA ILE A 156 -18.05 39.62 -7.65
C ILE A 156 -18.73 40.80 -6.97
N SER A 157 -19.38 40.58 -5.82
CA SER A 157 -20.08 41.62 -5.08
C SER A 157 -19.13 42.72 -4.60
N VAL A 158 -17.97 42.37 -4.04
CA VAL A 158 -16.94 43.34 -3.61
C VAL A 158 -16.41 44.15 -4.79
N LYS A 159 -16.29 43.55 -5.99
CA LYS A 159 -15.87 44.27 -7.20
C LYS A 159 -16.88 45.36 -7.56
N VAL A 160 -18.17 45.04 -7.57
CA VAL A 160 -19.26 46.01 -7.84
C VAL A 160 -19.30 47.10 -6.76
N LEU A 161 -19.19 46.72 -5.48
CA LEU A 161 -19.21 47.66 -4.36
C LEU A 161 -18.03 48.63 -4.34
N ARG A 162 -16.96 48.38 -5.10
CA ARG A 162 -15.83 49.31 -5.19
C ARG A 162 -16.23 50.62 -5.86
N GLU A 163 -17.13 50.56 -6.84
CA GLU A 163 -17.51 51.69 -7.72
C GLU A 163 -18.63 52.56 -7.15
N GLU A 164 -19.34 52.09 -6.12
CA GLU A 164 -20.53 52.76 -5.56
C GLU A 164 -20.25 53.78 -4.43
N GLU A 165 -21.24 54.59 -4.08
CA GLU A 165 -21.19 55.54 -2.94
C GLU A 165 -21.29 54.85 -1.57
N LYS A 166 -20.79 55.52 -0.50
CA LYS A 166 -20.65 54.93 0.85
C LYS A 166 -21.95 54.36 1.44
N MET A 167 -23.09 55.02 1.25
CA MET A 167 -24.39 54.58 1.79
C MET A 167 -24.89 53.29 1.14
N VAL A 168 -24.70 53.15 -0.18
CA VAL A 168 -25.06 51.95 -0.95
C VAL A 168 -24.24 50.74 -0.50
N LYS A 169 -22.96 50.94 -0.16
CA LYS A 169 -22.08 49.86 0.33
C LYS A 169 -22.56 49.24 1.63
N VAL A 170 -22.97 50.07 2.59
CA VAL A 170 -23.45 49.58 3.90
C VAL A 170 -24.74 48.78 3.72
N PHE A 171 -25.68 49.31 2.94
CA PHE A 171 -26.93 48.62 2.65
C PHE A 171 -26.71 47.26 1.95
N TYR A 172 -25.86 47.23 0.94
CA TYR A 172 -25.56 45.99 0.21
C TYR A 172 -24.81 44.97 1.07
N MET A 173 -23.89 45.39 1.94
CA MET A 173 -23.21 44.46 2.87
C MET A 173 -24.18 43.82 3.86
N ILE A 174 -25.17 44.58 4.36
CA ILE A 174 -26.21 44.07 5.27
C ILE A 174 -27.07 42.99 4.58
N LEU A 175 -27.34 43.12 3.28
CA LEU A 175 -28.12 42.13 2.51
C LEU A 175 -27.28 40.96 1.97
N LEU A 176 -26.02 41.22 1.62
CA LEU A 176 -25.12 40.22 1.02
C LEU A 176 -24.73 39.13 2.03
N ILE A 177 -24.42 39.50 3.28
CA ILE A 177 -23.98 38.54 4.30
C ILE A 177 -25.06 37.47 4.55
N PRO A 178 -26.34 37.82 4.83
CA PRO A 178 -27.43 36.84 4.95
C PRO A 178 -27.66 35.99 3.69
N SER A 179 -27.51 36.57 2.50
CA SER A 179 -27.68 35.83 1.25
C SER A 179 -26.57 34.78 1.05
N LEU A 180 -25.33 35.11 1.40
CA LEU A 180 -24.20 34.19 1.31
C LEU A 180 -24.33 33.06 2.34
N THR A 181 -24.70 33.39 3.59
CA THR A 181 -24.94 32.36 4.61
C THR A 181 -26.08 31.44 4.20
N PHE A 182 -27.20 31.99 3.71
CA PHE A 182 -28.33 31.22 3.20
C PHE A 182 -27.91 30.27 2.07
N SER A 183 -27.13 30.73 1.10
CA SER A 183 -26.67 29.89 -0.01
C SER A 183 -25.77 28.73 0.45
N TYR A 184 -24.93 28.95 1.46
CA TYR A 184 -24.13 27.89 2.07
C TYR A 184 -25.02 26.86 2.78
N PHE A 185 -25.97 27.31 3.61
CA PHE A 185 -26.91 26.41 4.28
C PHE A 185 -27.75 25.61 3.28
N ALA A 186 -28.21 26.24 2.20
CA ALA A 186 -28.93 25.57 1.13
C ALA A 186 -28.06 24.47 0.48
N ALA A 187 -26.78 24.73 0.24
CA ALA A 187 -25.85 23.73 -0.30
C ALA A 187 -25.63 22.55 0.66
N VAL A 188 -25.53 22.81 1.98
CA VAL A 188 -25.41 21.74 2.99
C VAL A 188 -26.68 20.89 3.05
N ILE A 189 -27.86 21.50 3.06
CA ILE A 189 -29.15 20.80 3.06
C ILE A 189 -29.29 19.97 1.78
N ALA A 190 -29.00 20.56 0.61
CA ALA A 190 -29.01 19.85 -0.66
C ALA A 190 -28.03 18.67 -0.64
N GLY A 191 -26.83 18.85 -0.10
CA GLY A 191 -25.85 17.78 0.09
C GLY A 191 -26.38 16.63 0.94
N LEU A 192 -27.03 16.91 2.08
CA LEU A 192 -27.62 15.88 2.94
C LEU A 192 -28.78 15.12 2.27
N LEU A 193 -29.57 15.79 1.44
CA LEU A 193 -30.71 15.17 0.73
C LEU A 193 -30.28 14.38 -0.50
N ILE A 194 -29.31 14.89 -1.27
CA ILE A 194 -28.90 14.33 -2.57
C ILE A 194 -27.82 13.24 -2.40
N SER A 195 -26.92 13.36 -1.41
CA SER A 195 -25.81 12.40 -1.23
C SER A 195 -26.26 10.95 -1.01
N PRO A 196 -27.34 10.64 -0.26
CA PRO A 196 -27.85 9.28 -0.15
C PRO A 196 -28.31 8.72 -1.50
N LEU A 197 -28.96 9.54 -2.33
CA LEU A 197 -29.45 9.14 -3.65
C LEU A 197 -28.28 8.85 -4.61
N VAL A 198 -27.30 9.75 -4.66
CA VAL A 198 -26.08 9.57 -5.47
C VAL A 198 -25.32 8.32 -5.01
N THR A 199 -25.20 8.13 -3.70
CA THR A 199 -24.60 6.92 -3.13
C THR A 199 -25.38 5.69 -3.56
N ALA A 200 -26.70 5.65 -3.42
CA ALA A 200 -27.50 4.49 -3.79
C ALA A 200 -27.35 4.09 -5.27
N ILE A 201 -27.36 5.08 -6.17
CA ILE A 201 -27.22 4.86 -7.61
C ILE A 201 -25.81 4.36 -7.96
N GLY A 202 -24.76 4.95 -7.36
CA GLY A 202 -23.37 4.57 -7.63
C GLY A 202 -22.93 3.29 -6.92
N LEU A 203 -23.51 2.99 -5.76
CA LEU A 203 -23.07 1.92 -4.87
C LEU A 203 -23.37 0.55 -5.46
N VAL A 204 -24.58 0.33 -5.97
CA VAL A 204 -25.01 -0.97 -6.50
C VAL A 204 -24.09 -1.46 -7.64
N PRO A 205 -23.89 -0.72 -8.75
CA PRO A 205 -23.02 -1.19 -9.83
C PRO A 205 -21.57 -1.35 -9.38
N ALA A 206 -21.09 -0.47 -8.50
CA ALA A 206 -19.73 -0.58 -7.98
C ALA A 206 -19.53 -1.83 -7.11
N GLN A 207 -20.50 -2.19 -6.26
CA GLN A 207 -20.48 -3.41 -5.46
C GLN A 207 -20.51 -4.67 -6.36
N PHE A 208 -21.34 -4.69 -7.40
CA PHE A 208 -21.37 -5.79 -8.36
C PHE A 208 -20.03 -5.97 -9.07
N ILE A 209 -19.44 -4.89 -9.58
CA ILE A 209 -18.12 -4.93 -10.23
C ILE A 209 -17.06 -5.41 -9.23
N TYR A 210 -17.06 -4.88 -8.00
CA TYR A 210 -16.11 -5.25 -6.97
C TYR A 210 -16.21 -6.74 -6.60
N PHE A 211 -17.43 -7.26 -6.42
CA PHE A 211 -17.68 -8.68 -6.16
C PHE A 211 -17.23 -9.57 -7.32
N TYR A 212 -17.56 -9.20 -8.56
CA TYR A 212 -17.12 -9.93 -9.75
C TYR A 212 -15.59 -10.00 -9.84
N LEU A 213 -14.90 -8.89 -9.63
CA LEU A 213 -13.44 -8.84 -9.63
C LEU A 213 -12.86 -9.68 -8.48
N PHE A 214 -13.44 -9.62 -7.29
CA PHE A 214 -13.02 -10.43 -6.15
C PHE A 214 -13.12 -11.94 -6.43
N ILE A 215 -14.26 -12.41 -6.97
CA ILE A 215 -14.42 -13.81 -7.37
C ILE A 215 -13.37 -14.18 -8.41
N LYS A 216 -13.23 -13.37 -9.47
CA LYS A 216 -12.32 -13.66 -10.57
C LYS A 216 -10.87 -13.77 -10.10
N MET A 217 -10.42 -12.86 -9.24
CA MET A 217 -9.10 -12.90 -8.64
C MET A 217 -8.93 -14.11 -7.70
N SER A 218 -9.95 -14.43 -6.90
CA SER A 218 -9.90 -15.58 -5.98
C SER A 218 -9.83 -16.90 -6.75
N LEU A 219 -10.62 -17.05 -7.81
CA LEU A 219 -10.58 -18.20 -8.71
C LEU A 219 -9.23 -18.30 -9.42
N TRP A 220 -8.65 -17.18 -9.85
CA TRP A 220 -7.31 -17.18 -10.44
C TRP A 220 -6.26 -17.64 -9.43
N ARG A 221 -6.25 -17.06 -8.24
CA ARG A 221 -5.31 -17.42 -7.17
C ARG A 221 -5.43 -18.88 -6.74
N SER A 222 -6.64 -19.46 -6.78
CA SER A 222 -6.85 -20.90 -6.50
C SER A 222 -6.19 -21.83 -7.53
N LYS A 223 -5.87 -21.32 -8.73
CA LYS A 223 -5.23 -22.09 -9.82
C LYS A 223 -3.72 -21.93 -9.84
N LEU A 224 -3.16 -21.03 -9.04
CA LEU A 224 -1.71 -20.86 -8.93
C LEU A 224 -1.13 -22.04 -8.15
N LYS A 225 -0.19 -22.76 -8.77
CA LYS A 225 0.61 -23.78 -8.10
C LYS A 225 1.93 -23.12 -7.67
N PHE A 226 2.27 -23.23 -6.39
CA PHE A 226 3.53 -22.73 -5.85
C PHE A 226 4.44 -23.94 -5.54
N ASP A 227 5.72 -23.86 -5.91
CA ASP A 227 6.68 -24.97 -5.79
C ASP A 227 7.08 -25.33 -4.34
N GLN A 228 6.46 -24.71 -3.33
CA GLN A 228 6.73 -24.99 -1.91
C GLN A 228 6.44 -26.44 -1.48
N ASP A 229 5.81 -27.26 -2.33
CA ASP A 229 5.58 -28.68 -2.05
C ASP A 229 6.75 -29.60 -2.49
N GLN A 230 7.75 -29.15 -3.26
CA GLN A 230 8.86 -30.02 -3.70
C GLN A 230 9.94 -30.28 -2.63
N THR A 231 10.02 -29.50 -1.55
CA THR A 231 11.00 -29.75 -0.48
C THR A 231 10.60 -30.85 0.49
N LYS A 232 9.33 -31.30 0.48
CA LYS A 232 8.86 -32.39 1.35
C LYS A 232 9.20 -33.78 0.80
N ASP A 233 9.46 -33.89 -0.49
CA ASP A 233 9.77 -35.16 -1.15
C ASP A 233 11.28 -35.37 -1.38
N ALA A 234 12.12 -34.37 -1.06
CA ALA A 234 13.58 -34.50 -1.12
C ALA A 234 14.21 -35.10 0.16
N ASP A 235 13.42 -35.23 1.23
CA ASP A 235 13.83 -35.82 2.53
C ASP A 235 13.20 -37.21 2.78
N LYS A 236 12.77 -37.92 1.72
CA LYS A 236 12.23 -39.29 1.80
C LYS A 236 13.06 -40.31 1.03
#